data_AF-A0A518GE87-F1
#
_entry.id   AF-A0A518GE87-F1
#
_cell.length_a   1.000
_cell.length_b   1.000
_cell.length_c   1.000
_cell.angle_alpha   90.00
_cell.angle_beta   90.00
_cell.angle_gamma   90.00
#
_symmetry.space_group_name_H-M   'P 1'
#
loop_
_entity.id
_entity.type
_entity.pdbx_description
1 polymer ?
#
loop_
_entity_poly.entity_id
_entity_poly.type
_entity_poly.pdbx_seq_one_letter_code
_entity_poly.pdbx_strand_id
1 'polypeptide(L)'
;MLEETYKQERGPEVTPFNQYADRIVTQFHALLDSKPSESAVQDFLERHPSLVPGAWTPGTKSGHPPFCNVLITQPKLPGFEARIPDFLWISRHSGSMYAAMVEIERPSKTLFTSAPVPTAEFTQAYNQFAQWRIWFDWPANQQLFYDHYGITPKQLFSLDFDLHFILVFGRRSEFESKPKLSKLRGKLANGRNEELISFDRLSPDRWLDCAVTVTPAGGGRFTVKYVPETFTTSPHGAHDLLVLDGLEAAIDSNDDITPDRRAFLKQRVAYWCKWAKEKSSCFIAGSAYSE
;
A
#
# COMPACT_ATOMS: atom_id res chain seq x y z
N MET A 1 14.98 -5.75 34.32
CA MET A 1 15.13 -6.89 33.40
C MET A 1 13.78 -7.05 32.73
N LEU A 2 13.66 -6.82 31.42
CA LEU A 2 12.38 -7.05 30.72
C LEU A 2 12.20 -8.56 30.59
N GLU A 3 11.13 -9.12 31.16
CA GLU A 3 10.81 -10.54 31.00
C GLU A 3 10.41 -10.83 29.55
N GLU A 4 11.06 -11.81 28.93
CA GLU A 4 10.70 -12.26 27.60
C GLU A 4 9.38 -13.03 27.66
N THR A 5 8.32 -12.43 27.16
CA THR A 5 6.95 -12.98 27.27
C THR A 5 6.47 -13.70 26.01
N TYR A 6 7.38 -13.90 25.05
CA TYR A 6 7.13 -14.59 23.80
C TYR A 6 8.26 -15.56 23.49
N LYS A 7 8.01 -16.48 22.55
CA LYS A 7 8.99 -17.42 22.03
C LYS A 7 9.20 -17.16 20.55
N GLN A 8 10.42 -16.79 20.15
CA GLN A 8 10.80 -16.81 18.74
C GLN A 8 11.19 -18.21 18.31
N GLU A 9 10.82 -18.58 17.08
CA GLU A 9 11.16 -19.86 16.48
C GLU A 9 11.79 -19.62 15.13
N ARG A 10 12.89 -20.33 14.85
CA ARG A 10 13.52 -20.32 13.53
C ARG A 10 12.82 -21.35 12.66
N GLY A 11 12.11 -20.88 11.65
CA GLY A 11 11.42 -21.73 10.67
C GLY A 11 12.24 -22.00 9.42
N PRO A 12 11.60 -22.59 8.40
CA PRO A 12 12.15 -22.69 7.05
C PRO A 12 12.58 -21.32 6.51
N GLU A 13 13.61 -21.31 5.67
CA GLU A 13 14.19 -20.08 5.13
C GLU A 13 13.17 -19.26 4.34
N VAL A 14 13.24 -17.95 4.52
CA VAL A 14 12.44 -16.97 3.78
C VAL A 14 13.13 -16.71 2.45
N THR A 15 12.36 -16.55 1.37
CA THR A 15 12.91 -16.03 0.11
C THR A 15 13.65 -14.72 0.37
N PRO A 16 14.96 -14.62 0.05
CA PRO A 16 15.70 -13.38 0.23
C PRO A 16 15.10 -12.25 -0.60
N PHE A 17 14.93 -11.06 0.01
CA PHE A 17 14.26 -9.94 -0.66
C PHE A 17 14.91 -9.53 -1.98
N ASN A 18 16.24 -9.61 -2.09
CA ASN A 18 16.94 -9.31 -3.34
C ASN A 18 16.56 -10.27 -4.46
N GLN A 19 16.46 -11.57 -4.18
CA GLN A 19 16.02 -12.58 -5.16
C GLN A 19 14.57 -12.33 -5.58
N TYR A 20 13.71 -12.03 -4.62
CA TYR A 20 12.33 -11.63 -4.88
C TYR A 20 12.26 -10.38 -5.76
N ALA A 21 12.97 -9.31 -5.39
CA ALA A 21 12.97 -8.03 -6.09
C ALA A 21 13.46 -8.18 -7.54
N ASP A 22 14.58 -8.87 -7.76
CA ASP A 22 15.13 -9.10 -9.11
C ASP A 22 14.14 -9.86 -10.01
N ARG A 23 13.48 -10.88 -9.44
CA ARG A 23 12.45 -11.67 -10.12
C ARG A 23 11.26 -10.83 -10.53
N ILE A 24 10.65 -10.10 -9.58
CA ILE A 24 9.43 -9.33 -9.86
C ILE A 24 9.70 -8.11 -10.75
N VAL A 25 10.88 -7.49 -10.68
CA VAL A 25 11.28 -6.41 -11.61
C VAL A 25 11.33 -6.95 -13.03
N THR A 26 11.96 -8.10 -13.23
CA THR A 26 12.05 -8.75 -14.55
C THR A 26 10.66 -9.08 -15.09
N GLN A 27 9.81 -9.71 -14.27
CA GLN A 27 8.43 -10.04 -14.64
C GLN A 27 7.59 -8.80 -14.94
N PHE A 28 7.76 -7.73 -14.15
CA PHE A 28 7.02 -6.49 -14.32
C PHE A 28 7.38 -5.78 -15.62
N HIS A 29 8.68 -5.67 -15.94
CA HIS A 29 9.10 -5.09 -17.23
C HIS A 29 8.58 -5.92 -18.41
N ALA A 30 8.68 -7.24 -18.35
CA ALA A 30 8.12 -8.13 -19.37
C ALA A 30 6.60 -7.94 -19.53
N LEU A 31 5.86 -7.81 -18.42
CA LEU A 31 4.43 -7.50 -18.44
C LEU A 31 4.16 -6.18 -19.14
N LEU A 32 4.88 -5.11 -18.80
CA LEU A 32 4.68 -3.78 -19.39
C LEU A 32 4.99 -3.77 -20.90
N ASP A 33 6.01 -4.52 -21.33
CA ASP A 33 6.39 -4.61 -22.74
C ASP A 33 5.37 -5.40 -23.58
N SER A 34 4.57 -6.26 -22.94
CA SER A 34 3.44 -6.94 -23.57
C SER A 34 2.23 -6.02 -23.86
N LYS A 35 2.31 -4.73 -23.46
CA LYS A 35 1.22 -3.74 -23.56
C LYS A 35 -0.05 -4.21 -22.84
N PRO A 36 0.04 -4.42 -21.51
CA PRO A 36 -0.99 -5.10 -20.75
C PRO A 36 -2.24 -4.24 -20.60
N SER A 37 -3.37 -4.88 -20.26
CA SER A 37 -4.54 -4.17 -19.76
C SER A 37 -4.26 -3.58 -18.37
N GLU A 38 -5.11 -2.65 -17.94
CA GLU A 38 -5.03 -2.05 -16.60
C GLU A 38 -5.19 -3.10 -15.51
N SER A 39 -6.21 -3.96 -15.67
CA SER A 39 -6.48 -5.07 -14.75
C SER A 39 -5.30 -6.04 -14.63
N ALA A 40 -4.58 -6.33 -15.73
CA ALA A 40 -3.40 -7.20 -15.64
C ALA A 40 -2.26 -6.54 -14.83
N VAL A 41 -2.11 -5.22 -14.93
CA VAL A 41 -1.14 -4.46 -14.12
C VAL A 41 -1.58 -4.39 -12.67
N GLN A 42 -2.87 -4.11 -12.42
CA GLN A 42 -3.44 -4.10 -11.08
C GLN A 42 -3.22 -5.45 -10.38
N ASP A 43 -3.59 -6.55 -11.04
CA ASP A 43 -3.42 -7.91 -10.53
C ASP A 43 -1.95 -8.22 -10.19
N PHE A 44 -1.00 -7.69 -10.97
CA PHE A 44 0.42 -7.85 -10.69
C PHE A 44 0.86 -7.04 -9.47
N LEU A 45 0.46 -5.77 -9.40
CA LEU A 45 0.79 -4.88 -8.28
C LEU A 45 0.15 -5.32 -6.97
N GLU A 46 -1.06 -5.87 -7.01
CA GLU A 46 -1.73 -6.45 -5.84
C GLU A 46 -0.98 -7.67 -5.29
N ARG A 47 -0.32 -8.48 -6.12
CA ARG A 47 0.51 -9.60 -5.65
C ARG A 47 1.86 -9.14 -5.10
N HIS A 48 2.32 -7.96 -5.52
CA HIS A 48 3.64 -7.44 -5.22
C HIS A 48 3.57 -6.01 -4.65
N PRO A 49 2.99 -5.85 -3.44
CA PRO A 49 2.74 -4.52 -2.85
C PRO A 49 4.00 -3.67 -2.70
N SER A 50 5.19 -4.29 -2.60
CA SER A 50 6.47 -3.60 -2.58
C SER A 50 6.75 -2.73 -3.81
N LEU A 51 6.08 -2.97 -4.95
CA LEU A 51 6.18 -2.14 -6.16
C LEU A 51 5.26 -0.91 -6.13
N VAL A 52 4.25 -0.89 -5.28
CA VAL A 52 3.23 0.16 -5.28
C VAL A 52 3.79 1.39 -4.56
N PRO A 53 3.79 2.57 -5.20
CA PRO A 53 4.30 3.79 -4.58
C PRO A 53 3.38 4.22 -3.43
N GLY A 54 3.81 5.17 -2.61
CA GLY A 54 2.92 5.84 -1.66
C GLY A 54 3.11 5.48 -0.19
N ALA A 55 3.74 4.34 0.11
CA ALA A 55 3.91 3.88 1.50
C ALA A 55 4.70 4.86 2.41
N TRP A 56 5.51 5.74 1.80
CA TRP A 56 6.42 6.66 2.50
C TRP A 56 6.25 8.11 2.08
N THR A 57 5.17 8.43 1.37
CA THR A 57 4.93 9.77 0.84
C THR A 57 3.69 10.38 1.48
N PRO A 58 3.64 11.72 1.55
CA PRO A 58 4.67 12.69 1.20
C PRO A 58 5.78 12.75 2.25
N GLY A 59 7.02 12.99 1.81
CA GLY A 59 8.16 13.22 2.69
C GLY A 59 9.25 12.14 2.63
N THR A 60 10.10 12.12 3.64
CA THR A 60 11.17 11.12 3.76
C THR A 60 10.65 9.88 4.45
N LYS A 61 11.18 8.75 4.01
CA LYS A 61 10.96 7.45 4.62
C LYS A 61 11.22 7.50 6.12
N SER A 62 10.17 7.25 6.91
CA SER A 62 10.25 7.13 8.36
C SER A 62 10.71 5.72 8.75
N GLY A 63 11.10 5.53 10.00
CA GLY A 63 11.39 4.19 10.54
C GLY A 63 10.14 3.33 10.76
N HIS A 64 8.93 3.87 10.54
CA HIS A 64 7.67 3.19 10.80
C HIS A 64 7.00 2.77 9.50
N PRO A 65 6.63 1.49 9.32
CA PRO A 65 5.87 1.07 8.15
C PRO A 65 4.52 1.79 8.05
N PRO A 66 3.88 1.79 6.87
CA PRO A 66 2.50 2.25 6.74
C PRO A 66 1.59 1.47 7.69
N PHE A 67 0.40 2.02 7.96
CA PHE A 67 -0.58 1.45 8.88
C PHE A 67 -0.79 -0.05 8.65
N CYS A 68 -0.58 -0.85 9.69
CA CYS A 68 -0.65 -2.32 9.69
C CYS A 68 0.24 -3.02 8.64
N ASN A 69 1.18 -2.29 8.02
CA ASN A 69 1.98 -2.73 6.89
C ASN A 69 1.14 -3.33 5.75
N VAL A 70 -0.03 -2.73 5.44
CA VAL A 70 -0.95 -3.22 4.41
C VAL A 70 -1.11 -2.26 3.24
N LEU A 71 -1.13 -2.82 2.04
CA LEU A 71 -1.61 -2.15 0.83
C LEU A 71 -3.11 -2.39 0.72
N ILE A 72 -3.91 -1.33 0.74
CA ILE A 72 -5.36 -1.45 0.54
C ILE A 72 -5.62 -1.34 -0.95
N THR A 73 -6.12 -2.40 -1.58
CA THR A 73 -6.56 -2.36 -2.98
C THR A 73 -8.03 -2.00 -3.08
N GLN A 74 -8.38 -1.22 -4.10
CA GLN A 74 -9.72 -0.70 -4.36
C GLN A 74 -10.37 -0.13 -3.09
N PRO A 75 -9.70 0.82 -2.40
CA PRO A 75 -10.20 1.45 -1.19
C PRO A 75 -11.61 2.01 -1.36
N LYS A 76 -12.48 1.71 -0.41
CA LYS A 76 -13.82 2.30 -0.35
C LYS A 76 -13.72 3.72 0.20
N LEU A 77 -14.41 4.65 -0.44
CA LEU A 77 -14.71 5.98 0.08
C LEU A 77 -16.21 5.97 0.43
N PRO A 78 -16.61 5.81 1.70
CA PRO A 78 -18.01 5.62 2.05
C PRO A 78 -18.93 6.72 1.51
N GLY A 79 -20.00 6.33 0.79
CA GLY A 79 -20.93 7.27 0.17
C GLY A 79 -20.40 7.98 -1.09
N PHE A 80 -19.22 7.63 -1.59
CA PHE A 80 -18.71 8.12 -2.86
C PHE A 80 -19.10 7.17 -4.00
N GLU A 81 -19.80 7.68 -5.00
CA GLU A 81 -20.39 6.88 -6.09
C GLU A 81 -19.61 6.94 -7.41
N ALA A 82 -18.45 7.61 -7.42
CA ALA A 82 -17.60 7.71 -8.60
C ALA A 82 -16.42 6.71 -8.53
N ARG A 83 -15.47 6.84 -9.47
CA ARG A 83 -14.28 5.99 -9.53
C ARG A 83 -13.45 6.16 -8.25
N ILE A 84 -13.20 5.06 -7.55
CA ILE A 84 -12.32 5.01 -6.38
C ILE A 84 -10.86 4.86 -6.80
N PRO A 85 -9.89 5.20 -5.94
CA PRO A 85 -8.48 4.91 -6.20
C PRO A 85 -8.25 3.41 -6.40
N ASP A 86 -7.23 3.05 -7.17
CA ASP A 86 -6.81 1.65 -7.33
C ASP A 86 -6.13 1.11 -6.07
N PHE A 87 -5.36 1.96 -5.39
CA PHE A 87 -4.72 1.61 -4.12
C PHE A 87 -4.71 2.76 -3.10
N LEU A 88 -4.54 2.38 -1.84
CA LEU A 88 -4.35 3.26 -0.71
C LEU A 88 -3.27 2.72 0.22
N TRP A 89 -2.34 3.59 0.59
CA TRP A 89 -1.54 3.45 1.79
C TRP A 89 -2.00 4.47 2.82
N ILE A 90 -2.03 4.07 4.10
CA ILE A 90 -2.11 5.02 5.21
C ILE A 90 -0.69 5.18 5.76
N SER A 91 0.07 6.13 5.22
CA SER A 91 1.47 6.37 5.59
C SER A 91 1.57 7.19 6.88
N ARG A 92 2.70 7.05 7.59
CA ARG A 92 2.96 7.73 8.86
C ARG A 92 4.33 8.40 8.89
N HIS A 93 4.33 9.66 9.28
CA HIS A 93 5.52 10.45 9.55
C HIS A 93 5.42 11.06 10.96
N SER A 94 6.52 11.60 11.49
CA SER A 94 6.66 11.98 12.91
C SER A 94 5.63 12.98 13.45
N GLY A 95 4.83 13.63 12.60
CA GLY A 95 3.74 14.52 13.02
C GLY A 95 2.48 14.44 12.16
N SER A 96 2.41 13.50 11.21
CA SER A 96 1.29 13.44 10.26
C SER A 96 1.03 12.02 9.76
N MET A 97 -0.23 11.73 9.49
CA MET A 97 -0.68 10.59 8.72
C MET A 97 -1.15 11.07 7.35
N TYR A 98 -0.95 10.24 6.33
CA TYR A 98 -1.48 10.54 5.00
C TYR A 98 -2.22 9.36 4.42
N ALA A 99 -3.36 9.63 3.80
CA ALA A 99 -3.96 8.71 2.86
C ALA A 99 -3.30 8.93 1.49
N ALA A 100 -2.29 8.12 1.18
CA ALA A 100 -1.65 8.10 -0.12
C ALA A 100 -2.50 7.29 -1.10
N MET A 101 -3.36 7.98 -1.84
CA MET A 101 -4.23 7.46 -2.89
C MET A 101 -3.45 7.30 -4.18
N VAL A 102 -3.40 6.07 -4.70
CA VAL A 102 -2.69 5.73 -5.93
C VAL A 102 -3.69 5.35 -7.00
N GLU A 103 -3.60 6.05 -8.12
CA GLU A 103 -4.31 5.72 -9.36
C GLU A 103 -3.30 5.17 -10.36
N ILE A 104 -3.67 4.08 -11.02
CA ILE A 104 -2.95 3.53 -12.15
C ILE A 104 -3.81 3.62 -13.41
N GLU A 105 -3.15 3.78 -14.54
CA GLU A 105 -3.82 3.80 -15.84
C GLU A 105 -3.17 2.79 -16.78
N ARG A 106 -3.83 2.38 -17.87
CA ARG A 106 -3.17 1.47 -18.84
C ARG A 106 -1.78 1.98 -19.26
N PRO A 107 -0.71 1.16 -19.20
CA PRO A 107 0.64 1.63 -19.53
C PRO A 107 0.81 2.17 -20.94
N SER A 108 -0.03 1.70 -21.88
CA SER A 108 0.00 2.14 -23.28
C SER A 108 -0.59 3.54 -23.51
N LYS A 109 -1.24 4.16 -22.51
CA LYS A 109 -1.79 5.51 -22.64
C LYS A 109 -0.63 6.52 -22.76
N THR A 110 -0.80 7.48 -23.65
CA THR A 110 0.17 8.56 -23.87
C THR A 110 -0.23 9.79 -23.08
N LEU A 111 0.73 10.42 -22.42
CA LEU A 111 0.52 11.63 -21.65
C LEU A 111 0.25 12.83 -22.56
N PHE A 112 0.91 12.89 -23.72
CA PHE A 112 0.84 14.01 -24.65
C PHE A 112 0.26 13.62 -26.01
N THR A 113 -0.42 14.58 -26.64
CA THR A 113 -0.76 14.52 -28.06
C THR A 113 0.45 14.82 -28.94
N SER A 114 0.30 14.73 -30.27
CA SER A 114 1.31 15.17 -31.23
C SER A 114 1.64 16.67 -31.13
N ALA A 115 0.71 17.48 -30.64
CA ALA A 115 0.84 18.92 -30.45
C ALA A 115 1.19 19.27 -28.99
N PRO A 116 2.34 18.78 -28.48
CA PRO A 116 2.71 18.47 -27.08
C PRO A 116 1.81 19.04 -25.93
N VAL A 117 0.51 18.73 -25.96
CA VAL A 117 -0.45 19.07 -24.89
C VAL A 117 -0.99 17.80 -24.24
N PRO A 118 -1.40 17.85 -22.96
CA PRO A 118 -1.93 16.68 -22.26
C PRO A 118 -3.12 16.04 -23.00
N THR A 119 -3.21 14.71 -22.97
CA THR A 119 -4.33 13.99 -23.57
C THR A 119 -5.61 14.10 -22.74
N ALA A 120 -6.75 13.83 -23.38
CA ALA A 120 -8.03 13.72 -22.67
C ALA A 120 -8.02 12.58 -21.64
N GLU A 121 -7.36 11.46 -21.95
CA GLU A 121 -7.20 10.33 -21.02
C GLU A 121 -6.41 10.74 -19.77
N PHE A 122 -5.28 11.44 -19.93
CA PHE A 122 -4.52 11.97 -18.80
C PHE A 122 -5.37 12.96 -17.98
N THR A 123 -6.06 13.87 -18.67
CA THR A 123 -6.88 14.90 -18.01
C THR A 123 -8.01 14.27 -17.19
N GLN A 124 -8.66 13.23 -17.72
CA GLN A 124 -9.71 12.49 -17.03
C GLN A 124 -9.19 11.76 -15.78
N ALA A 125 -8.03 11.10 -15.88
CA ALA A 125 -7.40 10.43 -14.75
C ALA A 125 -6.99 11.45 -13.67
N TYR A 126 -6.32 12.53 -14.07
CA TYR A 126 -5.91 13.59 -13.14
C TYR A 126 -7.10 14.28 -12.45
N ASN A 127 -8.22 14.46 -13.15
CA ASN A 127 -9.43 15.04 -12.57
C ASN A 127 -10.10 14.16 -11.49
N GLN A 128 -9.71 12.89 -11.34
CA GLN A 128 -10.18 12.07 -10.21
C GLN A 128 -9.69 12.62 -8.87
N PHE A 129 -8.47 13.19 -8.83
CA PHE A 129 -7.89 13.76 -7.61
C PHE A 129 -8.76 14.88 -7.05
N ALA A 130 -9.29 15.74 -7.93
CA ALA A 130 -10.19 16.80 -7.52
C ALA A 130 -11.48 16.24 -6.91
N GLN A 131 -12.03 15.16 -7.46
CA GLN A 131 -13.26 14.55 -6.94
C GLN A 131 -13.05 13.93 -5.55
N TRP A 132 -11.94 13.21 -5.36
CA TRP A 132 -11.59 12.63 -4.05
C TRP A 132 -11.31 13.70 -3.00
N ARG A 133 -10.61 14.77 -3.38
CA ARG A 133 -10.37 15.92 -2.51
C ARG A 133 -11.68 16.58 -2.10
N ILE A 134 -12.55 16.88 -3.08
CA ILE A 134 -13.88 17.45 -2.79
C ILE A 134 -14.67 16.54 -1.86
N TRP A 135 -14.62 15.22 -2.03
CA TRP A 135 -15.29 14.29 -1.11
C TRP A 135 -14.69 14.37 0.30
N PHE A 136 -13.37 14.35 0.43
CA PHE A 136 -12.68 14.36 1.72
C PHE A 136 -12.74 15.71 2.45
N ASP A 137 -12.95 16.83 1.76
CA ASP A 137 -13.07 18.15 2.38
C ASP A 137 -14.31 18.29 3.29
N TRP A 138 -15.28 17.36 3.20
CA TRP A 138 -16.44 17.35 4.08
C TRP A 138 -16.10 16.66 5.41
N PRO A 139 -16.26 17.33 6.57
CA PRO A 139 -15.91 16.75 7.87
C PRO A 139 -16.61 15.42 8.17
N ALA A 140 -17.85 15.26 7.71
CA ALA A 140 -18.59 13.99 7.86
C ALA A 140 -17.92 12.83 7.10
N ASN A 141 -17.39 13.11 5.90
CA ASN A 141 -16.70 12.09 5.08
C ASN A 141 -15.33 11.75 5.66
N GLN A 142 -14.64 12.71 6.26
CA GLN A 142 -13.41 12.45 7.01
C GLN A 142 -13.67 11.48 8.16
N GLN A 143 -14.71 11.74 8.96
CA GLN A 143 -15.06 10.85 10.07
C GLN A 143 -15.43 9.45 9.56
N LEU A 144 -16.24 9.36 8.49
CA LEU A 144 -16.55 8.07 7.84
C LEU A 144 -15.30 7.35 7.36
N PHE A 145 -14.33 8.06 6.77
CA PHE A 145 -13.06 7.50 6.37
C PHE A 145 -12.28 6.96 7.58
N TYR A 146 -12.15 7.75 8.65
CA TYR A 146 -11.44 7.37 9.86
C TYR A 146 -12.04 6.12 10.50
N ASP A 147 -13.37 6.08 10.65
CA ASP A 147 -14.07 4.93 11.22
C ASP A 147 -13.93 3.69 10.32
N HIS A 148 -14.03 3.87 9.00
CA HIS A 148 -13.91 2.77 8.05
C HIS A 148 -12.54 2.10 8.11
N TYR A 149 -11.48 2.90 8.21
CA TYR A 149 -10.09 2.44 8.20
C TYR A 149 -9.47 2.26 9.60
N GLY A 150 -10.24 2.47 10.67
CA GLY A 150 -9.78 2.25 12.04
C GLY A 150 -8.78 3.29 12.55
N ILE A 151 -8.83 4.50 11.99
CA ILE A 151 -8.01 5.62 12.46
C ILE A 151 -8.67 6.18 13.73
N THR A 152 -7.95 6.06 14.84
CA THR A 152 -8.49 6.33 16.17
C THR A 152 -8.45 7.83 16.51
N PRO A 153 -9.36 8.33 17.37
CA PRO A 153 -9.30 9.70 17.87
C PRO A 153 -7.97 10.06 18.52
N LYS A 154 -7.30 9.11 19.18
CA LYS A 154 -5.97 9.31 19.78
C LYS A 154 -4.92 9.65 18.71
N GLN A 155 -4.97 8.98 17.56
CA GLN A 155 -4.06 9.26 16.45
C GLN A 155 -4.36 10.65 15.86
N LEU A 156 -5.63 10.95 15.60
CA LEU A 156 -6.05 12.25 15.05
C LEU A 156 -5.79 13.42 16.00
N PHE A 157 -5.74 13.18 17.32
CA PHE A 157 -5.36 14.21 18.29
C PHE A 157 -3.86 14.53 18.27
N SER A 158 -3.02 13.57 17.87
CA SER A 158 -1.55 13.69 17.95
C SER A 158 -0.88 13.92 16.61
N LEU A 159 -1.60 13.71 15.50
CA LEU A 159 -1.07 13.75 14.15
C LEU A 159 -2.05 14.51 13.25
N ASP A 160 -1.51 15.37 12.39
CA ASP A 160 -2.28 15.91 11.27
C ASP A 160 -2.66 14.78 10.32
N PHE A 161 -3.80 14.91 9.62
CA PHE A 161 -4.22 13.97 8.59
C PHE A 161 -4.45 14.72 7.27
N ASP A 162 -3.83 14.26 6.19
CA ASP A 162 -3.99 14.86 4.87
C ASP A 162 -4.02 13.79 3.77
N LEU A 163 -4.42 14.19 2.56
CA LEU A 163 -4.40 13.34 1.37
C LEU A 163 -3.10 13.54 0.60
N HIS A 164 -2.65 12.46 -0.04
CA HIS A 164 -1.57 12.51 -1.03
C HIS A 164 -1.97 11.69 -2.25
N PHE A 165 -1.73 12.22 -3.44
CA PHE A 165 -2.22 11.64 -4.68
C PHE A 165 -1.07 11.24 -5.58
N ILE A 166 -1.10 10.01 -6.09
CA ILE A 166 -0.07 9.48 -6.97
C ILE A 166 -0.73 8.93 -8.22
N LEU A 167 -0.38 9.48 -9.37
CA LEU A 167 -0.83 9.01 -10.67
C LEU A 167 0.32 8.25 -11.35
N VAL A 168 0.10 6.96 -11.58
CA VAL A 168 0.99 6.11 -12.38
C VAL A 168 0.45 6.05 -13.81
N PHE A 169 1.08 6.78 -14.72
CA PHE A 169 0.57 6.97 -16.07
C PHE A 169 1.66 6.86 -17.13
N GLY A 170 1.38 6.02 -18.13
CA GLY A 170 2.21 5.87 -19.32
C GLY A 170 3.60 5.26 -19.09
N ARG A 171 4.32 5.05 -20.19
CA ARG A 171 5.71 4.56 -20.21
C ARG A 171 6.69 5.73 -20.29
N ARG A 172 7.87 5.54 -19.70
CA ARG A 172 8.99 6.50 -19.77
C ARG A 172 9.50 6.73 -21.19
N SER A 173 9.36 5.72 -22.07
CA SER A 173 9.78 5.77 -23.48
C SER A 173 9.10 6.89 -24.28
N GLU A 174 7.94 7.40 -23.83
CA GLU A 174 7.26 8.52 -24.50
C GLU A 174 8.10 9.81 -24.51
N PHE A 175 8.86 10.07 -23.43
CA PHE A 175 9.50 11.37 -23.15
C PHE A 175 10.99 11.32 -22.81
N GLU A 176 11.59 10.15 -22.55
CA GLU A 176 13.00 10.06 -22.14
C GLU A 176 13.99 10.61 -23.18
N SER A 177 13.70 10.44 -24.46
CA SER A 177 14.49 10.97 -25.57
C SER A 177 14.07 12.37 -26.01
N LYS A 178 13.07 12.97 -25.34
CA LYS A 178 12.45 14.25 -25.71
C LYS A 178 12.51 15.24 -24.53
N PRO A 179 13.61 15.99 -24.37
CA PRO A 179 13.83 16.88 -23.22
C PRO A 179 12.70 17.90 -22.99
N LYS A 180 12.07 18.39 -24.06
CA LYS A 180 10.92 19.30 -23.97
C LYS A 180 9.71 18.64 -23.29
N LEU A 181 9.35 17.41 -23.70
CA LEU A 181 8.25 16.66 -23.07
C LEU A 181 8.58 16.28 -21.62
N SER A 182 9.83 15.90 -21.35
CA SER A 182 10.28 15.63 -19.98
C SER A 182 10.13 16.85 -19.07
N LYS A 183 10.48 18.05 -19.56
CA LYS A 183 10.26 19.30 -18.82
C LYS A 183 8.78 19.64 -18.64
N LEU A 184 7.96 19.48 -19.68
CA LEU A 184 6.52 19.70 -19.61
C LEU A 184 5.86 18.77 -18.58
N ARG A 185 6.21 17.49 -18.59
CA ARG A 185 5.73 16.49 -17.63
C ARG A 185 6.05 16.88 -16.20
N GLY A 186 7.26 17.38 -15.94
CA GLY A 186 7.66 17.87 -14.61
C GLY A 186 6.92 19.14 -14.15
N LYS A 187 6.08 19.74 -15.00
CA LYS A 187 5.18 20.83 -14.64
C LYS A 187 3.72 20.40 -14.51
N LEU A 188 3.38 19.16 -14.87
CA LEU A 188 2.07 18.54 -14.64
C LEU A 188 2.03 17.93 -13.24
N ALA A 189 0.84 17.84 -12.64
CA ALA A 189 0.65 17.38 -11.25
C ALA A 189 1.58 18.09 -10.26
N ASN A 190 1.58 19.43 -10.32
CA ASN A 190 2.43 20.30 -9.51
C ASN A 190 1.76 20.72 -8.18
N GLY A 191 0.67 20.05 -7.77
CA GLY A 191 0.09 20.23 -6.45
C GLY A 191 1.07 19.83 -5.35
N ARG A 192 0.90 20.41 -4.16
CA ARG A 192 1.80 20.16 -3.01
C ARG A 192 1.79 18.69 -2.56
N ASN A 193 0.69 17.99 -2.81
CA ASN A 193 0.42 16.61 -2.40
C ASN A 193 0.14 15.71 -3.61
N GLU A 194 0.78 15.98 -4.74
CA GLU A 194 0.54 15.26 -5.99
C GLU A 194 1.87 14.75 -6.57
N GLU A 195 1.83 13.53 -7.11
CA GLU A 195 2.93 12.92 -7.83
C GLU A 195 2.45 12.34 -9.16
N LEU A 196 3.22 12.58 -10.21
CA LEU A 196 3.06 11.92 -11.50
C LEU A 196 4.30 11.07 -11.77
N ILE A 197 4.12 9.76 -11.86
CA ILE A 197 5.17 8.78 -12.14
C ILE A 197 4.79 7.91 -13.34
N SER A 198 5.79 7.40 -14.06
CA SER A 198 5.58 6.39 -15.11
C SER A 198 5.71 5.00 -14.51
N PHE A 199 5.14 3.99 -15.16
CA PHE A 199 5.27 2.59 -14.74
C PHE A 199 6.73 2.15 -14.59
N ASP A 200 7.64 2.64 -15.44
CA ASP A 200 9.08 2.35 -15.40
C ASP A 200 9.80 2.85 -14.14
N ARG A 201 9.14 3.66 -13.30
CA ARG A 201 9.72 4.17 -12.06
C ARG A 201 9.35 3.32 -10.85
N LEU A 202 8.39 2.40 -10.99
CA LEU A 202 8.04 1.49 -9.91
C LEU A 202 9.21 0.55 -9.64
N SER A 203 9.55 0.39 -8.38
CA SER A 203 10.67 -0.45 -7.94
C SER A 203 10.36 -1.05 -6.57
N PRO A 204 10.77 -2.30 -6.28
CA PRO A 204 10.48 -2.94 -5.01
C PRO A 204 11.14 -2.21 -3.84
N ASP A 205 10.36 -1.84 -2.83
CA ASP A 205 10.89 -1.30 -1.57
C ASP A 205 11.15 -2.42 -0.55
N ARG A 206 12.41 -2.56 -0.11
CA ARG A 206 12.83 -3.60 0.85
C ARG A 206 12.17 -3.52 2.22
N TRP A 207 11.61 -2.38 2.60
CA TRP A 207 10.89 -2.23 3.87
C TRP A 207 9.41 -2.59 3.76
N LEU A 208 8.95 -2.93 2.55
CA LEU A 208 7.63 -3.48 2.27
C LEU A 208 7.72 -4.97 1.94
N ASP A 209 8.80 -5.64 2.35
CA ASP A 209 9.03 -7.08 2.14
C ASP A 209 7.93 -7.95 2.77
N CYS A 210 7.36 -7.51 3.88
CA CYS A 210 6.26 -8.19 4.56
C CYS A 210 4.91 -7.51 4.32
N ALA A 211 4.81 -6.54 3.41
CA ALA A 211 3.55 -5.87 3.16
C ALA A 211 2.56 -6.83 2.50
N VAL A 212 1.30 -6.82 2.95
CA VAL A 212 0.24 -7.66 2.39
C VAL A 212 -0.79 -6.79 1.69
N THR A 213 -1.44 -7.34 0.66
CA THR A 213 -2.52 -6.64 -0.02
C THR A 213 -3.85 -7.06 0.56
N VAL A 214 -4.70 -6.07 0.85
CA VAL A 214 -5.97 -6.27 1.53
C VAL A 214 -7.11 -5.51 0.87
N THR A 215 -8.33 -5.96 1.12
CA THR A 215 -9.56 -5.22 0.83
C THR A 215 -10.18 -4.73 2.15
N PRO A 216 -10.81 -3.55 2.17
CA PRO A 216 -11.39 -3.03 3.40
C PRO A 216 -12.70 -3.76 3.75
N ALA A 217 -12.78 -4.28 4.97
CA ALA A 217 -14.01 -4.87 5.53
C ALA A 217 -14.83 -3.85 6.34
N GLY A 218 -14.24 -2.70 6.68
CA GLY A 218 -14.83 -1.65 7.50
C GLY A 218 -14.53 -1.83 8.99
N GLY A 219 -14.71 -0.75 9.77
CA GLY A 219 -14.44 -0.75 11.21
C GLY A 219 -12.97 -1.02 11.56
N GLY A 220 -12.04 -0.64 10.68
CA GLY A 220 -10.61 -0.89 10.85
C GLY A 220 -10.17 -2.33 10.60
N ARG A 221 -11.03 -3.18 10.03
CA ARG A 221 -10.70 -4.55 9.64
C ARG A 221 -10.45 -4.67 8.16
N PHE A 222 -9.62 -5.66 7.81
CA PHE A 222 -9.17 -5.90 6.45
C PHE A 222 -9.28 -7.38 6.11
N THR A 223 -9.72 -7.70 4.90
CA THR A 223 -9.63 -9.06 4.35
C THR A 223 -8.39 -9.17 3.49
N VAL A 224 -7.47 -10.08 3.84
CA VAL A 224 -6.22 -10.31 3.12
C VAL A 224 -6.52 -10.94 1.77
N LYS A 225 -6.01 -10.32 0.70
CA LYS A 225 -6.13 -10.78 -0.68
C LYS A 225 -4.85 -11.52 -1.12
N TYR A 226 -3.68 -10.95 -0.83
CA TYR A 226 -2.39 -11.54 -1.20
C TYR A 226 -1.34 -11.36 -0.11
N VAL A 227 -0.46 -12.35 0.00
CA VAL A 227 0.68 -12.38 0.91
C VAL A 227 1.94 -12.68 0.10
N PRO A 228 2.99 -11.86 0.14
CA PRO A 228 4.22 -12.13 -0.60
C PRO A 228 4.99 -13.27 0.05
N GLU A 229 5.83 -13.98 -0.71
CA GLU A 229 6.64 -15.08 -0.19
C GLU A 229 7.78 -14.64 0.74
N THR A 230 8.08 -13.35 0.73
CA THR A 230 8.97 -12.67 1.69
C THR A 230 8.30 -12.42 3.04
N PHE A 231 7.00 -12.70 3.20
CA PHE A 231 6.27 -12.44 4.43
C PHE A 231 6.88 -13.15 5.66
N THR A 232 7.00 -12.38 6.73
CA THR A 232 7.43 -12.86 8.05
C THR A 232 6.53 -12.29 9.14
N THR A 233 6.58 -12.92 10.31
CA THR A 233 5.85 -12.48 11.49
C THR A 233 6.83 -12.16 12.61
N SER A 234 6.58 -11.12 13.39
CA SER A 234 7.39 -10.75 14.54
C SER A 234 6.52 -10.21 15.68
N PRO A 235 7.06 -10.09 16.91
CA PRO A 235 6.34 -9.47 18.03
C PRO A 235 5.81 -8.06 17.70
N HIS A 236 6.60 -7.26 16.96
CA HIS A 236 6.26 -5.87 16.64
C HIS A 236 5.00 -5.73 15.79
N GLY A 237 4.72 -6.70 14.92
CA GLY A 237 3.52 -6.71 14.06
C GLY A 237 2.37 -7.56 14.61
N ALA A 238 2.50 -8.16 15.80
CA ALA A 238 1.55 -9.15 16.30
C ALA A 238 0.13 -8.56 16.49
N HIS A 239 0.01 -7.30 16.87
CA HIS A 239 -1.27 -6.62 17.02
C HIS A 239 -1.93 -6.28 15.69
N ASP A 240 -1.14 -5.97 14.66
CA ASP A 240 -1.65 -5.72 13.32
C ASP A 240 -2.31 -6.98 12.75
N LEU A 241 -1.81 -8.18 13.08
CA LEU A 241 -2.44 -9.44 12.66
C LEU A 241 -3.88 -9.60 13.17
N LEU A 242 -4.28 -8.92 14.25
CA LEU A 242 -5.63 -9.03 14.82
C LEU A 242 -6.71 -8.38 13.95
N VAL A 243 -6.33 -7.45 13.06
CA VAL A 243 -7.25 -6.77 12.15
C VAL A 243 -7.25 -7.39 10.74
N LEU A 244 -6.46 -8.44 10.52
CA LEU A 244 -6.32 -9.14 9.24
C LEU A 244 -7.11 -10.43 9.22
N ASP A 245 -8.22 -10.42 8.49
CA ASP A 245 -9.06 -11.58 8.23
C ASP A 245 -8.55 -12.34 6.99
N GLY A 246 -8.62 -13.68 7.01
CA GLY A 246 -8.26 -14.51 5.85
C GLY A 246 -6.76 -14.70 5.59
N LEU A 247 -5.88 -14.26 6.49
CA LEU A 247 -4.42 -14.34 6.31
C LEU A 247 -3.91 -15.76 6.05
N GLU A 248 -4.41 -16.77 6.77
CA GLU A 248 -4.00 -18.17 6.57
C GLU A 248 -4.38 -18.70 5.18
N ALA A 249 -5.59 -18.36 4.70
CA ALA A 249 -6.03 -18.75 3.36
C ALA A 249 -5.20 -18.06 2.27
N ALA A 250 -4.84 -16.79 2.47
CA ALA A 250 -3.98 -16.06 1.55
C ALA A 250 -2.55 -16.64 1.50
N ILE A 251 -2.00 -17.06 2.65
CA ILE A 251 -0.73 -17.83 2.71
C ILE A 251 -0.84 -19.12 1.90
N ASP A 252 -1.94 -19.86 2.04
CA ASP A 252 -2.17 -21.11 1.31
C ASP A 252 -2.30 -20.92 -0.19
N SER A 253 -2.79 -19.75 -0.64
CA SER A 253 -2.98 -19.44 -2.06
C SER A 253 -1.72 -19.01 -2.81
N ASN A 254 -0.62 -18.70 -2.11
CA ASN A 254 0.63 -18.31 -2.75
C ASN A 254 1.53 -19.53 -2.98
N ASP A 255 1.69 -19.93 -4.24
CA ASP A 255 2.50 -21.07 -4.67
C ASP A 255 4.02 -20.82 -4.59
N ASP A 256 4.45 -19.57 -4.52
CA ASP A 256 5.85 -19.22 -4.28
C ASP A 256 6.27 -19.45 -2.81
N ILE A 257 5.31 -19.69 -1.91
CA ILE A 257 5.58 -20.08 -0.52
C ILE A 257 5.63 -21.60 -0.44
N THR A 258 6.79 -22.14 -0.06
CA THR A 258 6.98 -23.59 0.06
C THR A 258 6.02 -24.21 1.08
N PRO A 259 5.61 -25.49 0.92
CA PRO A 259 4.67 -26.13 1.85
C PRO A 259 5.10 -26.06 3.31
N ASP A 260 6.38 -26.32 3.61
CA ASP A 260 6.92 -26.26 4.96
C ASP A 260 6.87 -24.83 5.53
N ARG A 261 7.19 -23.84 4.69
CA ARG A 261 7.12 -22.42 5.07
C ARG A 261 5.67 -21.98 5.32
N ARG A 262 4.70 -22.42 4.51
CA ARG A 262 3.27 -22.16 4.73
C ARG A 262 2.79 -22.71 6.05
N ALA A 263 3.12 -23.98 6.35
CA ALA A 263 2.76 -24.61 7.62
C ALA A 263 3.35 -23.85 8.82
N PHE A 264 4.63 -23.47 8.73
CA PHE A 264 5.30 -22.66 9.74
C PHE A 264 4.64 -21.29 9.92
N LEU A 265 4.37 -20.56 8.84
CA LEU A 265 3.76 -19.23 8.91
C LEU A 265 2.38 -19.27 9.57
N LYS A 266 1.52 -20.24 9.22
CA LYS A 266 0.19 -20.39 9.85
C LYS A 266 0.29 -20.66 11.34
N GLN A 267 1.20 -21.56 11.74
CA GLN A 267 1.48 -21.80 13.17
C GLN A 267 1.92 -20.51 13.88
N ARG A 268 2.80 -19.73 13.25
CA ARG A 268 3.31 -18.48 13.83
C ARG A 268 2.24 -17.38 13.88
N VAL A 269 1.42 -17.22 12.86
CA VAL A 269 0.28 -16.29 12.85
C VAL A 269 -0.66 -16.61 14.01
N ALA A 270 -1.07 -17.87 14.17
CA ALA A 270 -1.93 -18.29 15.27
C ALA A 270 -1.30 -18.01 16.65
N TYR A 271 -0.01 -18.29 16.80
CA TYR A 271 0.74 -17.99 18.01
C TYR A 271 0.75 -16.48 18.32
N TRP A 272 1.09 -15.63 17.35
CA TRP A 272 1.17 -14.18 17.55
C TRP A 272 -0.19 -13.55 17.82
N CYS A 273 -1.24 -14.00 17.13
CA CYS A 273 -2.61 -13.57 17.41
C CYS A 273 -3.05 -13.93 18.84
N LYS A 274 -2.71 -15.13 19.33
CA LYS A 274 -3.00 -15.53 20.71
C LYS A 274 -2.23 -14.65 21.70
N TRP A 275 -0.92 -14.49 21.49
CA TRP A 275 -0.07 -13.67 22.34
C TRP A 275 -0.54 -12.21 22.42
N ALA A 276 -0.87 -11.61 21.27
CA ALA A 276 -1.35 -10.24 21.18
C ALA A 276 -2.69 -10.05 21.92
N LYS A 277 -3.61 -11.02 21.85
CA LYS A 277 -4.87 -10.99 22.61
C LYS A 277 -4.65 -11.06 24.11
N GLU A 278 -3.77 -11.95 24.57
CA GLU A 278 -3.45 -12.10 26.00
C GLU A 278 -2.80 -10.83 26.56
N LYS A 279 -1.91 -10.20 25.79
CA LYS A 279 -1.32 -8.91 26.16
C LYS A 279 -2.34 -7.79 26.18
N SER A 280 -3.16 -7.65 25.14
CA SER A 280 -4.26 -6.67 25.13
C SER A 280 -5.21 -6.84 26.32
N SER A 281 -5.46 -8.08 26.76
CA SER A 281 -6.30 -8.39 27.93
C SER A 281 -5.64 -7.98 29.25
N CYS A 282 -4.31 -8.08 29.37
CA CYS A 282 -3.56 -7.50 30.49
C CYS A 282 -3.56 -5.97 30.48
N PHE A 283 -3.61 -5.32 29.31
CA PHE A 283 -3.69 -3.86 29.19
C PHE A 283 -5.10 -3.28 29.47
N ILE A 284 -6.16 -4.10 29.58
CA ILE A 284 -7.48 -3.63 30.06
C ILE A 284 -7.44 -3.29 31.58
N ALA A 285 -6.36 -3.62 32.29
CA ALA A 285 -6.07 -3.14 33.64
C ALA A 285 -5.04 -1.98 33.70
N GLY A 286 -4.55 -1.47 32.57
CA GLY A 286 -3.56 -0.38 32.57
C GLY A 286 -3.13 -0.03 31.16
N SER A 287 -3.26 1.24 30.82
CA SER A 287 -2.95 1.89 29.53
C SER A 287 -1.65 1.48 28.82
N ALA A 288 -1.69 1.68 27.49
CA ALA A 288 -0.62 2.11 26.59
C ALA A 288 0.28 1.06 25.93
N TYR A 289 0.23 1.03 24.59
CA TYR A 289 1.40 0.76 23.77
C TYR A 289 2.41 1.90 24.01
N SER A 290 3.54 1.54 24.59
CA SER A 290 4.74 2.36 24.72
C SER A 290 5.47 2.45 23.39
N GLU A 291 6.02 3.65 23.17
CA GLU A 291 7.01 4.12 22.18
C GLU A 291 7.82 3.07 21.40
#